data_AF-A0A944PUC7-F1
#
_entry.id   AF-A0A944PUC7-F1
#
_cell.length_a   1.000
_cell.length_b   1.000
_cell.length_c   1.000
_cell.angle_alpha   90.00
_cell.angle_beta   90.00
_cell.angle_gamma   90.00
#
_symmetry.space_group_name_H-M   'P 1'
#
loop_
_entity.id
_entity.type
_entity.pdbx_description
1 polymer ?
#
loop_
_entity_poly.entity_id
_entity_poly.type
_entity_poly.pdbx_seq_one_letter_code
_entity_poly.pdbx_strand_id
1 'polypeptide(L)'
;MNYTKRYQPPPPAPGGEPAYWAAFPFQFTDNELVHLRHGFYRDVAMGGNPFGVGAAETDAALFGDPMVNNSGLALELRSPSTFRFGQPVVVELKLSTTDLNGRTTHGRLHPEEGFVAIAICTPSGDIKTYRPPLTRCVDDAAEVRLDSERPAVYKSTYIGYGKDGLYFQQPGRYQLRAQYVASDGSRVLSQVHHVTVRSPHTDEDENVAELMMGDDQGMLFYLLGSHGESLTSGRDALEEVLARYPDHPLAVYPALAKGANASRDFKYLPADKKPFVKEAASEESIGQLNKVVNASLENRGVDNITLGWVMKRRARMEARAGRIEQARQTADDMVSILGERTRNPSVRRDIRAQAQHLRDTLPGGERR
;
A
#
# COMPACT_ATOMS: atom_id res chain seq x y z
N MET A 1 -17.28 -6.44 -16.21
CA MET A 1 -16.12 -6.66 -17.11
C MET A 1 -16.67 -6.57 -18.53
N ASN A 2 -16.24 -5.59 -19.34
CA ASN A 2 -16.85 -5.31 -20.65
C ASN A 2 -16.17 -6.05 -21.82
N TYR A 3 -15.56 -7.22 -21.59
CA TYR A 3 -14.91 -7.99 -22.66
C TYR A 3 -15.38 -9.45 -22.68
N THR A 4 -15.92 -9.87 -23.84
CA THR A 4 -16.46 -11.22 -24.10
C THR A 4 -15.48 -12.34 -23.77
N LYS A 5 -14.18 -12.11 -24.05
CA LYS A 5 -13.11 -13.11 -23.93
C LYS A 5 -12.79 -13.53 -22.48
N ARG A 6 -13.31 -12.83 -21.48
CA ARG A 6 -12.97 -13.03 -20.05
C ARG A 6 -14.20 -13.16 -19.15
N TYR A 7 -15.39 -13.30 -19.73
CA TYR A 7 -16.62 -13.41 -18.96
C TYR A 7 -16.85 -14.85 -18.49
N GLN A 8 -16.76 -15.02 -17.17
CA GLN A 8 -17.06 -16.27 -16.50
C GLN A 8 -18.04 -15.97 -15.35
N PRO A 9 -19.34 -16.29 -15.50
CA PRO A 9 -20.31 -16.11 -14.45
C PRO A 9 -20.08 -17.14 -13.33
N PRO A 10 -20.64 -16.91 -12.12
CA PRO A 10 -20.55 -17.87 -11.03
C PRO A 10 -21.09 -19.25 -11.45
N PRO A 11 -20.42 -20.36 -11.10
CA PRO A 11 -20.97 -21.69 -11.32
C PRO A 11 -22.37 -21.80 -10.71
N PRO A 12 -23.34 -22.47 -11.36
CA PRO A 12 -23.19 -23.38 -12.50
C PRO A 12 -23.39 -22.73 -13.89
N ALA A 13 -23.45 -21.39 -13.99
CA ALA A 13 -23.76 -20.74 -15.24
C ALA A 13 -22.63 -20.95 -16.29
N PRO A 14 -22.96 -21.34 -17.53
CA PRO A 14 -21.96 -21.47 -18.59
C PRO A 14 -21.39 -20.08 -18.91
N GLY A 15 -20.06 -20.00 -19.04
CA GLY A 15 -19.39 -18.78 -19.49
C GLY A 15 -19.41 -18.56 -20.99
N GLY A 16 -18.58 -17.64 -21.46
CA GLY A 16 -18.38 -17.38 -22.89
C GLY A 16 -19.26 -16.27 -23.44
N GLU A 17 -19.16 -16.06 -24.75
CA GLU A 17 -19.73 -14.91 -25.46
C GLU A 17 -21.27 -14.79 -25.31
N PRO A 18 -22.07 -15.87 -25.42
CA PRO A 18 -23.52 -15.77 -25.21
C PRO A 18 -23.90 -15.33 -23.78
N ALA A 19 -23.20 -15.85 -22.77
CA ALA A 19 -23.45 -15.51 -21.37
C ALA A 19 -23.03 -14.07 -21.06
N TYR A 20 -21.94 -13.60 -21.68
CA TYR A 20 -21.53 -12.21 -21.60
C TYR A 20 -22.60 -11.28 -22.16
N TRP A 21 -23.08 -11.54 -23.39
CA TRP A 21 -24.07 -10.69 -24.04
C TRP A 21 -25.41 -10.68 -23.30
N ALA A 22 -25.77 -11.79 -22.66
CA ALA A 22 -26.96 -11.88 -21.82
C ALA A 22 -26.87 -11.01 -20.54
N ALA A 23 -25.65 -10.80 -20.01
CA ALA A 23 -25.40 -10.02 -18.81
C ALA A 23 -24.77 -8.65 -19.10
N PHE A 24 -24.67 -8.27 -20.37
CA PHE A 24 -24.00 -7.03 -20.77
C PHE A 24 -24.84 -5.83 -20.33
N PRO A 25 -24.30 -4.89 -19.53
CA PRO A 25 -25.08 -3.81 -18.97
C PRO A 25 -25.40 -2.68 -19.97
N PHE A 26 -25.01 -2.84 -21.24
CA PHE A 26 -25.19 -1.86 -22.32
C PHE A 26 -24.68 -0.45 -21.98
N GLN A 27 -23.61 -0.39 -21.18
CA GLN A 27 -22.95 0.86 -20.79
C GLN A 27 -21.43 0.69 -20.76
N PHE A 28 -20.72 1.78 -21.07
CA PHE A 28 -19.28 1.89 -20.87
C PHE A 28 -18.97 2.12 -19.38
N THR A 29 -17.84 1.61 -18.90
CA THR A 29 -17.34 1.99 -17.57
C THR A 29 -16.90 3.45 -17.57
N ASP A 30 -16.81 4.09 -16.39
CA ASP A 30 -16.35 5.48 -16.30
C ASP A 30 -14.98 5.68 -16.96
N ASN A 31 -14.10 4.68 -16.84
CA ASN A 31 -12.77 4.72 -17.44
C ASN A 31 -12.84 4.52 -18.97
N GLU A 32 -13.73 3.67 -19.46
CA GLU A 32 -14.00 3.55 -20.90
C GLU A 32 -14.59 4.85 -21.48
N LEU A 33 -15.46 5.56 -20.75
CA LEU A 33 -15.98 6.85 -21.17
C LEU A 33 -14.88 7.92 -21.22
N VAL A 34 -14.01 7.97 -20.22
CA VAL A 34 -12.84 8.87 -20.22
C VAL A 34 -11.92 8.54 -21.39
N HIS A 35 -11.63 7.26 -21.61
CA HIS A 35 -10.83 6.78 -22.74
C HIS A 35 -11.42 7.14 -24.10
N LEU A 36 -12.73 6.95 -24.29
CA LEU A 36 -13.40 7.32 -25.54
C LEU A 36 -13.39 8.83 -25.81
N ARG A 37 -13.41 9.66 -24.74
CA ARG A 37 -13.46 11.13 -24.86
C ARG A 37 -12.09 11.77 -24.99
N HIS A 38 -11.07 11.16 -24.41
CA HIS A 38 -9.75 11.78 -24.21
C HIS A 38 -8.58 10.89 -24.60
N GLY A 39 -8.82 9.64 -24.99
CA GLY A 39 -7.80 8.73 -25.49
C GLY A 39 -7.22 9.21 -26.82
N PHE A 40 -5.98 8.81 -27.10
CA PHE A 40 -5.37 9.15 -28.38
C PHE A 40 -6.18 8.51 -29.52
N TYR A 41 -6.26 9.21 -30.65
CA TYR A 41 -7.08 8.80 -31.79
C TYR A 41 -6.87 7.32 -32.17
N ARG A 42 -5.64 6.80 -32.14
CA ARG A 42 -5.32 5.41 -32.50
C ARG A 42 -5.78 4.38 -31.46
N ASP A 43 -5.98 4.79 -30.21
CA ASP A 43 -6.45 3.93 -29.12
C ASP A 43 -7.98 3.87 -29.04
N VAL A 44 -8.66 4.81 -29.70
CA VAL A 44 -10.13 4.91 -29.74
C VAL A 44 -10.68 4.45 -31.09
N ALA A 45 -10.00 4.79 -32.19
CA ALA A 45 -10.41 4.40 -33.53
C ALA A 45 -10.27 2.88 -33.72
N MET A 46 -11.36 2.23 -34.09
CA MET A 46 -11.38 0.80 -34.41
C MET A 46 -10.36 0.51 -35.53
N GLY A 47 -9.40 -0.38 -35.25
CA GLY A 47 -8.31 -0.71 -36.17
C GLY A 47 -7.10 0.25 -36.15
N GLY A 48 -7.09 1.26 -35.27
CA GLY A 48 -5.97 2.18 -35.10
C GLY A 48 -4.71 1.53 -34.49
N ASN A 49 -4.91 0.48 -33.69
CA ASN A 49 -3.88 -0.36 -33.08
C ASN A 49 -4.20 -1.87 -33.23
N PRO A 50 -3.21 -2.76 -33.04
CA PRO A 50 -3.44 -4.19 -32.93
C PRO A 50 -4.43 -4.54 -31.82
N PHE A 51 -5.15 -5.66 -31.98
CA PHE A 51 -6.13 -6.13 -31.02
C PHE A 51 -5.54 -6.24 -29.59
N GLY A 52 -6.16 -5.60 -28.61
CA GLY A 52 -5.75 -5.61 -27.20
C GLY A 52 -4.80 -4.48 -26.77
N VAL A 53 -4.39 -3.60 -27.69
CA VAL A 53 -3.53 -2.44 -27.42
C VAL A 53 -4.36 -1.16 -27.36
N GLY A 54 -4.15 -0.34 -26.32
CA GLY A 54 -4.92 0.90 -26.12
C GLY A 54 -6.31 0.68 -25.51
N ALA A 55 -6.54 -0.44 -24.81
CA ALA A 55 -7.81 -0.69 -24.12
C ALA A 55 -7.91 0.14 -22.83
N ALA A 56 -9.09 0.68 -22.55
CA ALA A 56 -9.32 1.55 -21.40
C ALA A 56 -8.92 0.93 -20.05
N GLU A 57 -9.10 -0.38 -19.87
CA GLU A 57 -8.84 -1.07 -18.59
C GLU A 57 -7.50 -1.82 -18.53
N THR A 58 -6.69 -1.78 -19.60
CA THR A 58 -5.37 -2.44 -19.60
C THR A 58 -4.40 -1.58 -20.39
N ASP A 59 -3.67 -0.70 -19.69
CA ASP A 59 -2.63 0.09 -20.32
C ASP A 59 -1.37 -0.76 -20.50
N ALA A 60 -1.35 -1.57 -21.56
CA ALA A 60 -0.16 -2.32 -21.98
C ALA A 60 1.05 -1.39 -22.21
N ALA A 61 0.83 -0.08 -22.45
CA ALA A 61 1.90 0.90 -22.56
C ALA A 61 2.56 1.24 -21.21
N LEU A 62 1.97 0.88 -20.06
CA LEU A 62 2.67 0.97 -18.76
C LEU A 62 3.96 0.13 -18.73
N PHE A 63 4.01 -0.96 -19.51
CA PHE A 63 5.22 -1.76 -19.71
C PHE A 63 6.02 -1.38 -20.97
N GLY A 64 5.55 -0.43 -21.78
CA GLY A 64 6.29 0.10 -22.93
C GLY A 64 7.43 1.05 -22.54
N ASP A 65 8.34 1.32 -23.48
CA ASP A 65 9.39 2.33 -23.29
C ASP A 65 8.78 3.74 -23.40
N PRO A 66 9.14 4.68 -22.49
CA PRO A 66 8.62 6.04 -22.59
C PRO A 66 9.19 6.75 -23.83
N MET A 67 8.33 7.40 -24.62
CA MET A 67 8.72 8.22 -25.77
C MET A 67 9.35 9.58 -25.35
N VAL A 68 10.30 9.58 -24.40
CA VAL A 68 10.99 10.75 -23.78
C VAL A 68 10.32 11.25 -22.48
N ASN A 69 11.08 11.25 -21.39
CA ASN A 69 10.71 11.86 -20.09
C ASN A 69 11.48 13.18 -19.90
N ASN A 70 10.77 14.31 -19.98
CA ASN A 70 11.34 15.65 -19.80
C ASN A 70 10.99 16.31 -18.45
N SER A 71 10.43 15.55 -17.50
CA SER A 71 9.97 16.10 -16.22
C SER A 71 11.11 16.60 -15.31
N GLY A 72 12.34 16.13 -15.53
CA GLY A 72 13.44 16.31 -14.57
C GLY A 72 13.23 15.50 -13.29
N LEU A 73 12.33 14.51 -13.29
CA LEU A 73 12.02 13.64 -12.18
C LEU A 73 12.34 12.18 -12.53
N ALA A 74 12.72 11.41 -11.51
CA ALA A 74 12.93 9.97 -11.58
C ALA A 74 12.08 9.28 -10.51
N LEU A 75 11.31 8.27 -10.94
CA LEU A 75 10.52 7.40 -10.07
C LEU A 75 11.24 6.06 -9.91
N GLU A 76 11.34 5.58 -8.69
CA GLU A 76 11.84 4.26 -8.37
C GLU A 76 10.81 3.49 -7.55
N LEU A 77 10.61 2.21 -7.89
CA LEU A 77 9.85 1.25 -7.09
C LEU A 77 10.84 0.26 -6.49
N ARG A 78 10.79 0.08 -5.18
CA ARG A 78 11.72 -0.76 -4.41
C ARG A 78 10.96 -1.66 -3.44
N SER A 79 11.49 -2.85 -3.21
CA SER A 79 11.06 -3.77 -2.14
C SER A 79 12.12 -4.85 -1.97
N PRO A 80 12.03 -5.71 -0.94
CA PRO A 80 12.69 -7.01 -1.00
C PRO A 80 12.36 -7.71 -2.32
N SER A 81 13.33 -8.38 -2.93
CA SER A 81 13.12 -9.12 -4.18
C SER A 81 12.28 -10.40 -3.98
N THR A 82 12.02 -10.78 -2.73
CA THR A 82 11.42 -12.04 -2.36
C THR A 82 10.44 -11.86 -1.20
N PHE A 83 9.28 -12.50 -1.30
CA PHE A 83 8.25 -12.59 -0.28
C PHE A 83 7.88 -14.06 -0.04
N ARG A 84 7.43 -14.37 1.16
CA ARG A 84 6.82 -15.67 1.49
C ARG A 84 5.39 -15.73 0.95
N PHE A 85 4.88 -16.93 0.70
CA PHE A 85 3.45 -17.12 0.43
C PHE A 85 2.63 -16.57 1.61
N GLY A 86 1.57 -15.80 1.33
CA GLY A 86 0.78 -15.12 2.37
C GLY A 86 1.38 -13.85 2.97
N GLN A 87 2.63 -13.48 2.63
CA GLN A 87 3.22 -12.23 3.11
C GLN A 87 2.57 -11.01 2.44
N PRO A 88 2.09 -10.01 3.21
CA PRO A 88 1.63 -8.74 2.65
C PRO A 88 2.72 -8.08 1.79
N VAL A 89 2.43 -7.87 0.50
CA VAL A 89 3.37 -7.25 -0.43
C VAL A 89 3.30 -5.73 -0.28
N VAL A 90 4.41 -5.16 0.17
CA VAL A 90 4.59 -3.73 0.38
C VAL A 90 5.76 -3.24 -0.47
N VAL A 91 5.57 -2.10 -1.14
CA VAL A 91 6.58 -1.47 -1.99
C VAL A 91 6.86 -0.05 -1.52
N GLU A 92 8.12 0.35 -1.60
CA GLU A 92 8.58 1.72 -1.44
C GLU A 92 8.62 2.41 -2.79
N LEU A 93 7.92 3.53 -2.91
CA LEU A 93 8.01 4.47 -4.01
C LEU A 93 8.93 5.61 -3.60
N LYS A 94 9.90 5.92 -4.44
CA LYS A 94 10.80 7.05 -4.29
C LYS A 94 10.70 7.94 -5.53
N LEU A 95 10.41 9.21 -5.33
CA LEU A 95 10.46 10.22 -6.38
C LEU A 95 11.60 11.18 -6.07
N SER A 96 12.54 11.34 -7.01
CA SER A 96 13.69 12.23 -6.90
C SER A 96 13.80 13.18 -8.08
N THR A 97 14.49 14.31 -7.90
CA THR A 97 14.88 15.17 -9.02
C THR A 97 16.13 14.62 -9.72
N THR A 98 16.17 14.70 -11.04
CA THR A 98 17.38 14.54 -11.87
C THR A 98 17.94 15.88 -12.32
N ASP A 99 17.24 16.98 -12.03
CA ASP A 99 17.64 18.35 -12.35
C ASP A 99 18.44 18.95 -11.20
N LEU A 100 19.62 19.51 -11.50
CA LEU A 100 20.50 20.17 -10.54
C LEU A 100 19.90 21.45 -9.97
N ASN A 101 18.99 22.11 -10.70
CA ASN A 101 18.27 23.29 -10.24
C ASN A 101 17.10 22.94 -9.31
N GLY A 102 16.78 21.64 -9.19
CA GLY A 102 15.63 21.13 -8.47
C GLY A 102 14.33 21.21 -9.26
N ARG A 103 13.30 20.49 -8.79
CA ARG A 103 11.98 20.39 -9.42
C ARG A 103 10.87 20.47 -8.38
N THR A 104 9.78 21.14 -8.74
CA THR A 104 8.57 21.18 -7.93
C THR A 104 7.63 20.06 -8.38
N THR A 105 7.01 19.39 -7.41
CA THR A 105 6.04 18.30 -7.58
C THR A 105 5.01 18.39 -6.47
N HIS A 106 3.81 17.82 -6.64
CA HIS A 106 2.86 17.68 -5.55
C HIS A 106 3.25 16.61 -4.50
N GLY A 107 4.25 15.77 -4.78
CA GLY A 107 4.82 14.80 -3.83
C GLY A 107 3.85 13.70 -3.36
N ARG A 108 2.72 13.50 -4.06
CA ARG A 108 1.70 12.49 -3.76
C ARG A 108 2.09 11.17 -4.43
N LEU A 109 2.62 10.26 -3.64
CA LEU A 109 3.11 8.97 -4.13
C LEU A 109 2.19 7.81 -3.80
N HIS A 110 1.22 7.96 -2.90
CA HIS A 110 0.36 6.84 -2.55
C HIS A 110 -0.69 6.64 -3.66
N PRO A 111 -0.92 5.42 -4.18
CA PRO A 111 -1.88 5.19 -5.26
C PRO A 111 -3.32 5.63 -4.93
N GLU A 112 -3.69 5.65 -3.65
CA GLU A 112 -5.00 6.18 -3.20
C GLU A 112 -5.19 7.65 -3.53
N GLU A 113 -4.11 8.40 -3.72
CA GLU A 113 -4.12 9.84 -4.00
C GLU A 113 -4.30 10.10 -5.50
N GLY A 114 -4.32 9.07 -6.35
CA GLY A 114 -4.69 9.15 -7.77
C GLY A 114 -3.57 9.51 -8.75
N PHE A 115 -2.38 9.86 -8.26
CA PHE A 115 -1.25 10.28 -9.11
C PHE A 115 -0.23 9.18 -9.41
N VAL A 116 -0.38 8.00 -8.81
CA VAL A 116 0.47 6.84 -9.06
C VAL A 116 -0.38 5.64 -9.46
N ALA A 117 -0.02 5.01 -10.57
CA ALA A 117 -0.52 3.70 -10.99
C ALA A 117 0.60 2.67 -10.87
N ILE A 118 0.28 1.46 -10.39
CA ILE A 118 1.24 0.35 -10.32
C ILE A 118 0.68 -0.80 -11.15
N ALA A 119 1.40 -1.19 -12.19
CA ALA A 119 1.11 -2.38 -12.98
C ALA A 119 1.80 -3.60 -12.36
N ILE A 120 1.09 -4.72 -12.34
CA ILE A 120 1.49 -6.01 -11.76
C ILE A 120 1.33 -7.07 -12.85
N CYS A 121 2.44 -7.55 -13.38
CA CYS A 121 2.48 -8.74 -14.24
C CYS A 121 2.61 -9.97 -13.33
N THR A 122 1.64 -10.87 -13.43
CA THR A 122 1.57 -12.12 -12.67
C THR A 122 2.48 -13.21 -13.27
N PRO A 123 2.74 -14.32 -12.55
CA PRO A 123 3.51 -15.44 -13.09
C PRO A 123 2.91 -16.07 -14.37
N SER A 124 1.59 -15.98 -14.56
CA SER A 124 0.91 -16.43 -15.79
C SER A 124 1.11 -15.48 -16.98
N GLY A 125 1.67 -14.29 -16.76
CA GLY A 125 1.82 -13.23 -17.75
C GLY A 125 0.64 -12.25 -17.81
N ASP A 126 -0.38 -12.42 -16.95
CA ASP A 126 -1.50 -11.47 -16.89
C ASP A 126 -1.06 -10.15 -16.25
N ILE A 127 -1.36 -9.04 -16.91
CA ILE A 127 -1.12 -7.69 -16.39
C ILE A 127 -2.38 -7.16 -15.73
N LYS A 128 -2.25 -6.76 -14.46
CA LYS A 128 -3.28 -6.11 -13.66
C LYS A 128 -2.76 -4.76 -13.17
N THR A 129 -3.62 -3.75 -13.14
CA THR A 129 -3.28 -2.48 -12.49
C THR A 129 -3.77 -2.53 -11.05
N TYR A 130 -2.92 -2.18 -10.08
CA TYR A 130 -3.31 -2.06 -8.69
C TYR A 130 -4.36 -0.96 -8.52
N ARG A 131 -5.55 -1.35 -8.08
CA ARG A 131 -6.66 -0.44 -7.77
C ARG A 131 -6.90 -0.42 -6.25
N PRO A 132 -6.58 0.67 -5.54
CA PRO A 132 -6.80 0.74 -4.10
C PRO A 132 -8.30 0.69 -3.77
N PRO A 133 -8.73 0.01 -2.69
CA PRO A 133 -10.12 -0.04 -2.25
C PRO A 133 -10.70 1.35 -1.95
N LEU A 134 -9.89 2.26 -1.40
CA LEU A 134 -10.29 3.63 -1.09
C LEU A 134 -9.52 4.63 -1.96
N THR A 135 -10.17 5.76 -2.24
CA THR A 135 -9.52 6.93 -2.86
C THR A 135 -9.49 8.04 -1.84
N ARG A 136 -8.34 8.70 -1.71
CA ARG A 136 -8.15 9.81 -0.79
C ARG A 136 -8.19 11.11 -1.57
N CYS A 137 -9.16 11.97 -1.25
CA CYS A 137 -9.13 13.35 -1.69
C CYS A 137 -7.92 14.04 -1.05
N VAL A 138 -7.05 14.58 -1.88
CA VAL A 138 -5.89 15.36 -1.45
C VAL A 138 -5.96 16.74 -2.09
N ASP A 139 -5.44 17.72 -1.36
CA ASP A 139 -5.16 19.03 -1.93
C ASP A 139 -4.01 18.88 -2.94
N ASP A 140 -4.31 19.18 -4.21
CA ASP A 140 -3.41 19.13 -5.36
C ASP A 140 -2.57 20.40 -5.50
N ALA A 141 -2.92 21.48 -4.78
CA ALA A 141 -2.14 22.71 -4.73
C ALA A 141 -0.91 22.62 -3.81
N ALA A 142 -0.75 21.53 -3.06
CA ALA A 142 0.43 21.34 -2.22
C ALA A 142 1.69 21.17 -3.09
N GLU A 143 2.69 22.02 -2.87
CA GLU A 143 3.96 21.95 -3.58
C GLU A 143 5.08 21.44 -2.68
N VAL A 144 5.87 20.52 -3.23
CA VAL A 144 7.13 20.03 -2.66
C VAL A 144 8.24 20.30 -3.65
N ARG A 145 9.25 21.06 -3.21
CA ARG A 145 10.48 21.24 -3.98
C ARG A 145 11.46 20.11 -3.66
N LEU A 146 11.94 19.44 -4.71
CA LEU A 146 13.01 18.46 -4.66
C LEU A 146 14.30 19.10 -5.17
N ASP A 147 15.34 19.12 -4.34
CA ASP A 147 16.63 19.78 -4.61
C ASP A 147 17.77 19.10 -3.82
N SER A 148 18.93 19.74 -3.71
CA SER A 148 20.08 19.17 -2.98
C SER A 148 19.83 18.98 -1.48
N GLU A 149 18.91 19.73 -0.86
CA GLU A 149 18.57 19.59 0.56
C GLU A 149 17.52 18.50 0.79
N ARG A 150 16.54 18.43 -0.10
CA ARG A 150 15.50 17.38 -0.14
C ARG A 150 15.51 16.70 -1.52
N PRO A 151 16.43 15.76 -1.78
CA PRO A 151 16.60 15.18 -3.11
C PRO A 151 15.50 14.22 -3.51
N ALA A 152 14.71 13.74 -2.56
CA ALA A 152 13.65 12.78 -2.83
C ALA A 152 12.53 12.81 -1.78
N VAL A 153 11.35 12.35 -2.19
CA VAL A 153 10.25 11.95 -1.30
C VAL A 153 10.01 10.45 -1.42
N TYR A 154 9.53 9.85 -0.32
CA TYR A 154 9.41 8.41 -0.16
C TYR A 154 8.04 8.04 0.38
N LYS A 155 7.50 6.90 -0.07
CA LYS A 155 6.24 6.36 0.43
C LYS A 155 6.24 4.84 0.41
N SER A 156 5.93 4.22 1.54
CA SER A 156 5.61 2.79 1.60
C SER A 156 4.12 2.59 1.31
N THR A 157 3.81 1.60 0.47
CA THR A 157 2.46 1.30 -0.05
C THR A 157 2.23 -0.20 -0.02
N TYR A 158 1.16 -0.64 0.65
CA TYR A 158 0.66 -2.01 0.54
C TYR A 158 -0.08 -2.18 -0.79
N ILE A 159 0.31 -3.21 -1.56
CA ILE A 159 -0.26 -3.54 -2.87
C ILE A 159 -0.76 -4.99 -2.95
N GLY A 160 -0.84 -5.67 -1.81
CA GLY A 160 -1.24 -7.08 -1.76
C GLY A 160 -2.71 -7.32 -2.12
N TYR A 161 -3.58 -6.35 -1.77
CA TYR A 161 -5.04 -6.44 -1.93
C TYR A 161 -5.62 -5.13 -2.46
N GLY A 162 -6.60 -5.21 -3.36
CA GLY A 162 -7.31 -4.04 -3.87
C GLY A 162 -8.73 -4.35 -4.33
N LYS A 163 -9.30 -3.47 -5.17
CA LYS A 163 -10.67 -3.64 -5.68
C LYS A 163 -10.91 -4.95 -6.42
N ASP A 164 -9.84 -5.52 -7.00
CA ASP A 164 -9.87 -6.77 -7.77
C ASP A 164 -9.44 -7.99 -6.93
N GLY A 165 -9.45 -7.86 -5.60
CA GLY A 165 -9.03 -8.90 -4.66
C GLY A 165 -7.51 -8.92 -4.41
N LEU A 166 -6.99 -10.10 -4.07
CA LEU A 166 -5.56 -10.32 -3.84
C LEU A 166 -4.78 -10.39 -5.17
N TYR A 167 -3.68 -9.63 -5.28
CA TYR A 167 -2.85 -9.61 -6.50
C TYR A 167 -1.74 -10.68 -6.51
N PHE A 168 -1.32 -11.16 -5.33
CA PHE A 168 -0.15 -12.03 -5.15
C PHE A 168 -0.55 -13.43 -4.63
N GLN A 169 -1.54 -14.05 -5.26
CA GLN A 169 -2.10 -15.35 -4.85
C GLN A 169 -1.33 -16.57 -5.38
N GLN A 170 -0.38 -16.37 -6.28
CA GLN A 170 0.35 -17.46 -6.93
C GLN A 170 1.83 -17.39 -6.56
N PRO A 171 2.45 -18.49 -6.11
CA PRO A 171 3.90 -18.56 -6.08
C PRO A 171 4.49 -18.35 -7.48
N GLY A 172 5.61 -17.63 -7.55
CA GLY A 172 6.29 -17.35 -8.81
C GLY A 172 6.85 -15.95 -8.92
N ARG A 173 7.31 -15.62 -10.13
CA ARG A 173 7.95 -14.33 -10.44
C ARG A 173 6.91 -13.34 -10.96
N TYR A 174 6.86 -12.19 -10.32
CA TYR A 174 6.05 -11.04 -10.68
C TYR A 174 6.94 -9.92 -11.24
N GLN A 175 6.36 -9.07 -12.08
CA GLN A 175 6.98 -7.82 -12.52
C GLN A 175 6.10 -6.65 -12.11
N LEU A 176 6.71 -5.64 -11.50
CA LEU A 176 6.04 -4.43 -11.04
C LEU A 176 6.60 -3.23 -11.78
N ARG A 177 5.72 -2.32 -12.20
CA ARG A 177 6.13 -1.03 -12.77
C ARG A 177 5.19 0.06 -12.33
N ALA A 178 5.74 1.16 -11.84
CA ALA A 178 4.97 2.33 -11.42
C ALA A 178 5.02 3.43 -12.48
N GLN A 179 3.91 4.16 -12.59
CA GLN A 179 3.79 5.41 -13.32
C GLN A 179 3.37 6.49 -12.34
N TYR A 180 4.10 7.60 -12.33
CA TYR A 180 3.76 8.82 -11.61
C TYR A 180 3.37 9.90 -12.61
N VAL A 181 2.27 10.61 -12.33
CA VAL A 181 1.84 11.80 -13.10
C VAL A 181 2.32 13.03 -12.35
N ALA A 182 3.22 13.79 -12.96
CA ALA A 182 3.77 15.03 -12.39
C ALA A 182 2.80 16.21 -12.55
N SER A 183 3.06 17.30 -11.81
CA SER A 183 2.20 18.50 -11.81
C SER A 183 2.06 19.18 -13.18
N ASP A 184 3.03 18.99 -14.09
CA ASP A 184 3.00 19.48 -15.47
C ASP A 184 2.31 18.51 -16.45
N GLY A 185 1.75 17.41 -15.95
CA GLY A 185 1.14 16.34 -16.74
C GLY A 185 2.13 15.30 -17.29
N SER A 186 3.44 15.50 -17.08
CA SER A 186 4.45 14.54 -17.52
C SER A 186 4.29 13.19 -16.82
N ARG A 187 4.50 12.09 -17.55
CA ARG A 187 4.48 10.73 -17.01
C ARG A 187 5.90 10.24 -16.73
N VAL A 188 6.14 9.85 -15.49
CA VAL A 188 7.44 9.34 -15.02
C VAL A 188 7.28 7.85 -14.71
N LEU A 189 7.96 7.01 -15.46
CA LEU A 189 7.93 5.55 -15.27
C LEU A 189 9.09 5.11 -14.38
N SER A 190 8.83 4.15 -13.49
CA SER A 190 9.88 3.41 -12.83
C SER A 190 10.51 2.39 -13.78
N GLN A 191 11.70 1.91 -13.41
CA GLN A 191 12.23 0.66 -13.95
C GLN A 191 11.31 -0.51 -13.58
N VAL A 192 11.38 -1.60 -14.37
CA VAL A 192 10.69 -2.84 -14.04
C VAL A 192 11.36 -3.47 -12.82
N HIS A 193 10.61 -3.55 -11.72
CA HIS A 193 11.05 -4.20 -10.50
C HIS A 193 10.55 -5.64 -10.47
N HIS A 194 11.42 -6.57 -10.08
CA HIS A 194 11.08 -7.99 -10.05
C HIS A 194 10.91 -8.47 -8.62
N VAL A 195 9.82 -9.20 -8.40
CA VAL A 195 9.48 -9.77 -7.10
C VAL A 195 9.20 -11.25 -7.26
N THR A 196 9.62 -12.07 -6.29
CA THR A 196 9.32 -13.50 -6.25
C THR A 196 8.48 -13.81 -5.02
N VAL A 197 7.30 -14.41 -5.20
CA VAL A 197 6.54 -15.03 -4.12
C VAL A 197 6.98 -16.49 -4.04
N ARG A 198 7.59 -16.90 -2.93
CA ARG A 198 8.02 -18.29 -2.73
C ARG A 198 6.82 -19.19 -2.47
N SER A 199 6.92 -20.45 -2.87
CA SER A 199 6.01 -21.50 -2.40
C SER A 199 6.17 -21.72 -0.89
N PRO A 200 5.11 -22.13 -0.17
CA PRO A 200 5.23 -22.55 1.22
C PRO A 200 6.21 -23.74 1.32
N HIS A 201 7.02 -23.77 2.38
CA HIS A 201 8.01 -24.85 2.59
C HIS A 201 7.50 -25.95 3.51
N THR A 202 6.52 -25.65 4.36
CA THR A 202 5.94 -26.56 5.35
C THR A 202 4.42 -26.42 5.38
N ASP A 203 3.73 -27.42 5.94
CA ASP A 203 2.29 -27.33 6.21
C ASP A 203 1.96 -26.12 7.11
N GLU A 204 2.86 -25.76 8.02
CA GLU A 204 2.71 -24.55 8.84
C GLU A 204 2.74 -23.27 7.99
N ASP A 205 3.68 -23.15 7.05
CA ASP A 205 3.74 -22.01 6.11
C ASP A 205 2.43 -21.93 5.29
N GLU A 206 1.89 -23.07 4.85
CA GLU A 206 0.65 -23.15 4.08
C GLU A 206 -0.57 -22.74 4.92
N ASN A 207 -0.75 -23.33 6.12
CA ASN A 207 -1.85 -22.99 7.03
C ASN A 207 -1.86 -21.50 7.41
N VAL A 208 -0.68 -20.93 7.71
CA VAL A 208 -0.59 -19.50 8.03
C VAL A 208 -0.92 -18.65 6.79
N ALA A 209 -0.48 -19.06 5.61
CA ALA A 209 -0.81 -18.34 4.39
C ALA A 209 -2.32 -18.35 4.11
N GLU A 210 -3.00 -19.50 4.28
CA GLU A 210 -4.46 -19.60 4.14
C GLU A 210 -5.20 -18.64 5.10
N LEU A 211 -4.77 -18.58 6.36
CA LEU A 211 -5.33 -17.67 7.37
C LEU A 211 -5.09 -16.18 7.05
N MET A 212 -4.16 -15.85 6.14
CA MET A 212 -3.79 -14.49 5.78
C MET A 212 -4.26 -14.07 4.38
N MET A 213 -4.73 -14.99 3.54
CA MET A 213 -5.03 -14.77 2.12
C MET A 213 -6.51 -14.93 1.75
N GLY A 214 -7.40 -14.26 2.48
CA GLY A 214 -8.78 -14.03 2.05
C GLY A 214 -9.07 -12.55 1.79
N ASP A 215 -10.24 -12.27 1.23
CA ASP A 215 -10.66 -10.90 0.92
C ASP A 215 -10.79 -10.04 2.18
N ASP A 216 -11.34 -10.61 3.26
CA ASP A 216 -11.44 -9.92 4.56
C ASP A 216 -10.05 -9.59 5.12
N GLN A 217 -9.11 -10.54 5.07
CA GLN A 217 -7.74 -10.35 5.54
C GLN A 217 -7.00 -9.31 4.71
N GLY A 218 -7.14 -9.36 3.38
CA GLY A 218 -6.59 -8.36 2.47
C GLY A 218 -7.12 -6.96 2.79
N MET A 219 -8.44 -6.82 3.02
CA MET A 219 -9.05 -5.57 3.44
C MET A 219 -8.57 -5.13 4.83
N LEU A 220 -8.39 -6.04 5.77
CA LEU A 220 -7.85 -5.75 7.11
C LEU A 220 -6.39 -5.29 7.03
N PHE A 221 -5.54 -5.89 6.21
CA PHE A 221 -4.17 -5.40 6.01
C PHE A 221 -4.17 -4.03 5.37
N TYR A 222 -5.04 -3.80 4.37
CA TYR A 222 -5.18 -2.51 3.72
C TYR A 222 -5.63 -1.40 4.70
N LEU A 223 -6.63 -1.67 5.54
CA LEU A 223 -7.12 -0.72 6.54
C LEU A 223 -6.21 -0.61 7.78
N LEU A 224 -5.22 -1.50 7.91
CA LEU A 224 -4.48 -1.73 9.16
C LEU A 224 -5.43 -2.03 10.34
N GLY A 225 -6.36 -2.95 10.08
CA GLY A 225 -7.41 -3.47 10.95
C GLY A 225 -8.71 -2.65 10.95
N SER A 226 -9.79 -3.32 11.35
CA SER A 226 -11.15 -2.78 11.42
C SER A 226 -12.02 -3.54 12.42
N HIS A 227 -13.03 -2.86 12.95
CA HIS A 227 -14.08 -3.44 13.78
C HIS A 227 -15.40 -3.67 13.02
N GLY A 228 -15.43 -3.44 11.70
CA GLY A 228 -16.62 -3.68 10.90
C GLY A 228 -17.08 -5.14 11.03
N GLU A 229 -18.38 -5.35 11.25
CA GLU A 229 -18.96 -6.69 11.44
C GLU A 229 -18.70 -7.59 10.24
N SER A 230 -18.73 -7.02 9.03
CA SER A 230 -18.44 -7.72 7.77
C SER A 230 -17.02 -8.24 7.63
N LEU A 231 -16.08 -7.84 8.50
CA LEU A 231 -14.68 -8.28 8.49
C LEU A 231 -14.33 -9.17 9.68
N THR A 232 -15.35 -9.70 10.38
CA THR A 232 -15.15 -10.52 11.57
C THR A 232 -14.42 -11.81 11.26
N SER A 233 -14.77 -12.51 10.18
CA SER A 233 -14.10 -13.76 9.79
C SER A 233 -12.61 -13.55 9.53
N GLY A 234 -12.25 -12.50 8.77
CA GLY A 234 -10.84 -12.16 8.58
C GLY A 234 -10.12 -11.79 9.88
N ARG A 235 -10.77 -11.08 10.80
CA ARG A 235 -10.17 -10.72 12.08
C ARG A 235 -9.89 -11.96 12.92
N ASP A 236 -10.84 -12.90 12.96
CA ASP A 236 -10.70 -14.14 13.72
C ASP A 236 -9.58 -15.02 13.15
N ALA A 237 -9.42 -15.07 11.82
CA ALA A 237 -8.30 -15.74 11.18
C ALA A 237 -6.94 -15.11 11.52
N LEU A 238 -6.85 -13.77 11.51
CA LEU A 238 -5.62 -13.07 11.92
C LEU A 238 -5.32 -13.27 13.42
N GLU A 239 -6.35 -13.38 14.26
CA GLU A 239 -6.19 -13.72 15.68
C GLU A 239 -5.69 -15.16 15.87
N GLU A 240 -6.20 -16.10 15.05
CA GLU A 240 -5.74 -17.48 15.06
C GLU A 240 -4.24 -17.58 14.72
N VAL A 241 -3.75 -16.80 13.75
CA VAL A 241 -2.30 -16.72 13.48
C VAL A 241 -1.53 -16.28 14.72
N LEU A 242 -2.00 -15.24 15.42
CA LEU A 242 -1.33 -14.75 16.63
C LEU A 242 -1.39 -15.72 17.81
N ALA A 243 -2.44 -16.54 17.90
CA ALA A 243 -2.66 -17.48 18.99
C ALA A 243 -1.92 -18.81 18.78
N ARG A 244 -2.00 -19.37 17.56
CA ARG A 244 -1.47 -20.71 17.23
C ARG A 244 -0.07 -20.67 16.65
N TYR A 245 0.30 -19.59 15.98
CA TYR A 245 1.58 -19.46 15.26
C TYR A 245 2.35 -18.19 15.68
N PRO A 246 2.53 -17.90 16.99
CA PRO A 246 3.09 -16.63 17.46
C PRO A 246 4.54 -16.40 17.01
N ASP A 247 5.31 -17.46 16.82
CA ASP A 247 6.72 -17.41 16.41
C ASP A 247 6.91 -17.46 14.89
N HIS A 248 5.84 -17.71 14.14
CA HIS A 248 5.90 -17.77 12.69
C HIS A 248 6.32 -16.40 12.11
N PRO A 249 7.21 -16.33 11.10
CA PRO A 249 7.70 -15.05 10.57
C PRO A 249 6.60 -14.09 10.10
N LEU A 250 5.45 -14.62 9.66
CA LEU A 250 4.33 -13.80 9.21
C LEU A 250 3.42 -13.25 10.32
N ALA A 251 3.56 -13.73 11.57
CA ALA A 251 2.77 -13.26 12.72
C ALA A 251 2.98 -11.76 13.02
N VAL A 252 4.07 -11.18 12.51
CA VAL A 252 4.34 -9.74 12.57
C VAL A 252 3.27 -8.90 11.90
N TYR A 253 2.62 -9.38 10.83
CA TYR A 253 1.64 -8.59 10.07
C TYR A 253 0.25 -8.57 10.72
N PRO A 254 -0.30 -9.71 11.23
CA PRO A 254 -1.46 -9.67 12.12
C PRO A 254 -1.22 -8.79 13.35
N ALA A 255 -0.03 -8.84 13.96
CA ALA A 255 0.31 -7.98 15.09
C ALA A 255 0.31 -6.49 14.69
N LEU A 256 0.82 -6.15 13.50
CA LEU A 256 0.74 -4.80 12.94
C LEU A 256 -0.71 -4.34 12.79
N ALA A 257 -1.57 -5.13 12.13
CA ALA A 257 -2.97 -4.77 11.91
C ALA A 257 -3.74 -4.62 13.23
N LYS A 258 -3.55 -5.57 14.16
CA LYS A 258 -4.19 -5.56 15.49
C LYS A 258 -3.73 -4.35 16.30
N GLY A 259 -2.42 -4.12 16.40
CA GLY A 259 -1.87 -2.99 17.16
C GLY A 259 -2.24 -1.63 16.58
N ALA A 260 -2.27 -1.51 15.25
CA ALA A 260 -2.69 -0.31 14.54
C ALA A 260 -4.16 0.04 14.82
N ASN A 261 -5.03 -0.96 14.75
CA ASN A 261 -6.47 -0.86 15.00
C ASN A 261 -6.76 -0.53 16.47
N ALA A 262 -6.12 -1.22 17.41
CA ALA A 262 -6.25 -0.97 18.84
C ALA A 262 -5.88 0.47 19.23
N SER A 263 -5.02 1.13 18.43
CA SER A 263 -4.58 2.50 18.69
C SER A 263 -5.57 3.58 18.23
N ARG A 264 -6.70 3.23 17.62
CA ARG A 264 -7.70 4.16 17.06
C ARG A 264 -8.88 4.33 18.01
N ASP A 265 -9.37 5.56 18.10
CA ASP A 265 -10.72 5.82 18.59
C ASP A 265 -11.70 5.58 17.45
N PHE A 266 -12.78 4.86 17.73
CA PHE A 266 -13.82 4.58 16.76
C PHE A 266 -15.14 5.19 17.21
N LYS A 267 -15.75 5.98 16.33
CA LYS A 267 -17.11 6.48 16.53
C LYS A 267 -18.09 5.43 16.03
N TYR A 268 -18.97 4.97 16.89
CA TYR A 268 -20.05 4.05 16.55
C TYR A 268 -21.37 4.79 16.56
N LEU A 269 -22.24 4.42 15.62
CA LEU A 269 -23.63 4.84 15.58
C LEU A 269 -24.50 3.56 15.54
N PRO A 270 -24.96 3.08 16.71
CA PRO A 270 -25.82 1.90 16.77
C PRO A 270 -27.21 2.19 16.18
N ALA A 271 -28.02 1.15 16.03
CA ALA A 271 -29.40 1.25 15.53
C ALA A 271 -30.30 2.16 16.39
N ASP A 272 -29.99 2.30 17.68
CA ASP A 272 -30.67 3.22 18.60
C ASP A 272 -30.29 4.71 18.41
N LYS A 273 -29.41 4.98 17.42
CA LYS A 273 -28.92 6.30 17.00
C LYS A 273 -28.20 7.08 18.10
N LYS A 274 -27.70 6.42 19.14
CA LYS A 274 -26.90 7.08 20.19
C LYS A 274 -25.41 6.90 19.90
N PRO A 275 -24.73 7.93 19.34
CA PRO A 275 -23.33 7.77 19.02
C PRO A 275 -22.49 7.63 20.28
N PHE A 276 -21.51 6.72 20.25
CA PHE A 276 -20.51 6.59 21.31
C PHE A 276 -19.12 6.43 20.70
N VAL A 277 -18.10 6.75 21.50
CA VAL A 277 -16.70 6.54 21.12
C VAL A 277 -16.19 5.29 21.82
N LYS A 278 -15.73 4.31 21.05
CA LYS A 278 -14.87 3.25 21.56
C LYS A 278 -13.45 3.79 21.57
N GLU A 279 -12.96 4.06 22.78
CA GLU A 279 -11.61 4.55 23.01
C GLU A 279 -10.56 3.53 22.55
N ALA A 280 -9.40 4.04 22.15
CA ALA A 280 -8.23 3.22 21.84
C ALA A 280 -7.86 2.31 23.03
N ALA A 281 -7.53 1.05 22.74
CA ALA A 281 -6.98 0.09 23.69
C ALA A 281 -5.46 0.26 23.77
N SER A 282 -5.00 1.26 24.52
CA SER A 282 -3.57 1.65 24.58
C SER A 282 -2.63 0.49 24.92
N GLU A 283 -2.94 -0.32 25.92
CA GLU A 283 -2.09 -1.44 26.34
C GLU A 283 -1.97 -2.53 25.26
N GLU A 284 -3.09 -2.89 24.65
CA GLU A 284 -3.10 -3.84 23.53
C GLU A 284 -2.29 -3.31 22.35
N SER A 285 -2.48 -2.04 22.00
CA SER A 285 -1.73 -1.40 20.93
C SER A 285 -0.23 -1.40 21.21
N ILE A 286 0.20 -1.00 22.41
CA ILE A 286 1.61 -1.01 22.82
C ILE A 286 2.17 -2.43 22.71
N GLY A 287 1.47 -3.43 23.26
CA GLY A 287 1.92 -4.82 23.25
C GLY A 287 2.12 -5.37 21.83
N GLN A 288 1.14 -5.17 20.95
CA GLN A 288 1.22 -5.69 19.57
C GLN A 288 2.24 -4.92 18.73
N LEU A 289 2.29 -3.58 18.83
CA LEU A 289 3.26 -2.79 18.09
C LEU A 289 4.71 -3.03 18.57
N ASN A 290 4.92 -3.36 19.85
CA ASN A 290 6.23 -3.75 20.35
C ASN A 290 6.73 -5.06 19.73
N LYS A 291 5.84 -6.05 19.52
CA LYS A 291 6.18 -7.26 18.77
C LYS A 291 6.66 -6.93 17.35
N VAL A 292 6.01 -5.98 16.68
CA VAL A 292 6.41 -5.52 15.35
C VAL A 292 7.78 -4.85 15.36
N VAL A 293 8.04 -3.99 16.34
CA VAL A 293 9.36 -3.35 16.50
C VAL A 293 10.44 -4.41 16.69
N ASN A 294 10.26 -5.35 17.63
CA ASN A 294 11.23 -6.41 17.91
C ASN A 294 11.51 -7.30 16.70
N ALA A 295 10.47 -7.78 16.01
CA ALA A 295 10.64 -8.58 14.79
C ALA A 295 11.36 -7.78 13.68
N SER A 296 11.10 -6.48 13.57
CA SER A 296 11.76 -5.62 12.59
C SER A 296 13.22 -5.36 12.92
N LEU A 297 13.61 -5.32 14.20
CA LEU A 297 15.01 -5.22 14.65
C LEU A 297 15.85 -6.40 14.17
N GLU A 298 15.26 -7.59 14.11
CA GLU A 298 15.88 -8.81 13.62
C GLU A 298 15.80 -8.99 12.09
N ASN A 299 15.38 -7.96 11.35
CA ASN A 299 15.13 -8.00 9.90
C ASN A 299 14.06 -9.02 9.47
N ARG A 300 13.14 -9.40 10.38
CA ARG A 300 12.01 -10.31 10.12
C ARG A 300 10.66 -9.59 10.03
N GLY A 301 10.66 -8.25 10.11
CA GLY A 301 9.45 -7.44 10.22
C GLY A 301 9.14 -6.56 9.02
N VAL A 302 8.70 -5.34 9.30
CA VAL A 302 8.21 -4.39 8.29
C VAL A 302 9.33 -3.52 7.71
N ASP A 303 9.07 -2.85 6.58
CA ASP A 303 10.02 -1.90 5.99
C ASP A 303 10.27 -0.69 6.92
N ASN A 304 11.35 0.06 6.67
CA ASN A 304 11.78 1.15 7.56
C ASN A 304 10.78 2.32 7.65
N ILE A 305 10.02 2.60 6.58
CA ILE A 305 9.00 3.66 6.59
C ILE A 305 7.83 3.21 7.46
N THR A 306 7.38 1.96 7.30
CA THR A 306 6.34 1.36 8.14
C THR A 306 6.80 1.23 9.59
N LEU A 307 8.05 0.85 9.85
CA LEU A 307 8.62 0.78 11.21
C LEU A 307 8.60 2.15 11.89
N GLY A 308 9.02 3.22 11.19
CA GLY A 308 8.92 4.58 11.72
C GLY A 308 7.48 4.99 12.01
N TRP A 309 6.52 4.59 11.19
CA TRP A 309 5.10 4.78 11.48
C TRP A 309 4.64 4.01 12.74
N VAL A 310 5.04 2.75 12.89
CA VAL A 310 4.75 1.90 14.06
C VAL A 310 5.29 2.54 15.34
N MET A 311 6.55 2.96 15.35
CA MET A 311 7.19 3.56 16.54
C MET A 311 6.51 4.85 16.96
N LYS A 312 6.15 5.74 16.01
CA LYS A 312 5.38 6.96 16.31
C LYS A 312 4.02 6.63 16.91
N ARG A 313 3.35 5.60 16.41
CA ARG A 313 2.03 5.19 16.88
C ARG A 313 2.10 4.57 18.27
N ARG A 314 3.10 3.73 18.53
CA ARG A 314 3.41 3.18 19.85
C ARG A 314 3.68 4.28 20.87
N ALA A 315 4.56 5.24 20.56
CA ALA A 315 4.86 6.37 21.46
C ALA A 315 3.60 7.17 21.84
N ARG A 316 2.69 7.42 20.89
CA ARG A 316 1.41 8.09 21.19
C ARG A 316 0.54 7.27 22.14
N MET A 317 0.52 5.95 22.01
CA MET A 317 -0.23 5.08 22.92
C MET A 317 0.41 4.97 24.30
N GLU A 318 1.75 4.94 24.38
CA GLU A 318 2.48 5.01 25.65
C GLU A 318 2.13 6.30 26.39
N ALA A 319 2.11 7.43 25.69
CA ALA A 319 1.72 8.69 26.29
C ALA A 319 0.25 8.70 26.74
N ARG A 320 -0.66 8.13 25.93
CA ARG A 320 -2.07 7.97 26.29
C ARG A 320 -2.28 7.06 27.51
N ALA A 321 -1.40 6.08 27.71
CA ALA A 321 -1.36 5.22 28.90
C ALA A 321 -0.65 5.88 30.10
N GLY A 322 -0.27 7.16 30.01
CA GLY A 322 0.43 7.89 31.08
C GLY A 322 1.94 7.63 31.16
N ARG A 323 2.52 6.88 30.21
CA ARG A 323 3.94 6.51 30.18
C ARG A 323 4.76 7.49 29.34
N ILE A 324 4.74 8.77 29.72
CA ILE A 324 5.34 9.87 28.93
C ILE A 324 6.84 9.67 28.70
N GLU A 325 7.59 9.24 29.72
CA GLU A 325 9.03 8.99 29.58
C GLU A 325 9.33 7.83 28.62
N GLN A 326 8.52 6.76 28.64
CA GLN A 326 8.65 5.68 27.66
C GLN A 326 8.32 6.16 26.24
N ALA A 327 7.30 7.01 26.09
CA ALA A 327 6.96 7.61 24.79
C ALA A 327 8.10 8.46 24.22
N ARG A 328 8.80 9.22 25.07
CA ARG A 328 10.01 9.98 24.70
C ARG A 328 11.15 9.04 24.30
N GLN A 329 11.40 8.00 25.09
CA GLN A 329 12.40 6.99 24.77
C GLN A 329 12.12 6.31 23.42
N THR A 330 10.87 5.94 23.14
CA THR A 330 10.47 5.36 21.84
C THR A 330 10.75 6.32 20.67
N ALA A 331 10.61 7.64 20.87
CA ALA A 331 10.97 8.63 19.85
C ALA A 331 12.48 8.71 19.62
N ASP A 332 13.28 8.55 20.68
CA ASP A 332 14.75 8.53 20.61
C ASP A 332 15.27 7.26 19.96
N ASP A 333 14.70 6.11 20.35
CA ASP A 333 14.95 4.81 19.75
C ASP A 333 14.64 4.85 18.24
N MET A 334 13.58 5.54 17.81
CA MET A 334 13.26 5.69 16.39
C MET A 334 14.40 6.40 15.63
N VAL A 335 15.01 7.44 16.21
CA VAL A 335 16.14 8.14 15.60
C VAL A 335 17.37 7.25 15.53
N SER A 336 17.67 6.52 16.61
CA SER A 336 18.81 5.59 16.67
C SER A 336 18.64 4.46 15.66
N ILE A 337 17.56 3.68 15.76
CA ILE A 337 17.30 2.48 14.94
C ILE A 337 17.23 2.83 13.46
N LEU A 338 16.43 3.82 13.07
CA LEU A 338 16.28 4.16 11.65
C LEU A 338 17.51 4.93 11.10
N GLY A 339 18.18 5.69 11.95
CA GLY A 339 19.40 6.42 11.58
C GLY A 339 20.57 5.50 11.24
N GLU A 340 20.71 4.36 11.94
CA GLU A 340 21.70 3.33 11.64
C GLU A 340 21.40 2.60 10.31
N ARG A 341 20.12 2.46 9.96
CA ARG A 341 19.66 1.75 8.74
C ARG A 341 19.75 2.55 7.46
N THR A 342 20.11 3.84 7.53
CA THR A 342 20.27 4.68 6.34
C THR A 342 21.55 5.50 6.41
N ARG A 343 22.23 5.60 5.26
CA ARG A 343 23.40 6.49 5.09
C ARG A 343 23.02 7.84 4.48
N ASN A 344 21.77 8.03 4.05
CA ASN A 344 21.33 9.26 3.39
C ASN A 344 21.15 10.39 4.43
N PRO A 345 21.91 11.50 4.34
CA PRO A 345 21.82 12.61 5.30
C PRO A 345 20.45 13.29 5.33
N SER A 346 19.78 13.42 4.18
CA SER A 346 18.45 14.04 4.10
C SER A 346 17.40 13.19 4.81
N VAL A 347 17.42 11.86 4.60
CA VAL A 347 16.54 10.93 5.32
C VAL A 347 16.79 10.96 6.83
N ARG A 348 18.06 11.03 7.27
CA ARG A 348 18.40 11.17 8.71
C ARG A 348 17.85 12.47 9.31
N ARG A 349 17.90 13.57 8.55
CA ARG A 349 17.33 14.86 8.96
C ARG A 349 15.81 14.76 9.11
N ASP A 350 15.13 14.15 8.15
CA ASP A 350 13.68 13.93 8.19
C ASP A 350 13.27 13.04 9.37
N ILE A 351 14.00 11.96 9.66
CA ILE A 351 13.75 11.10 10.82
C ILE A 351 13.83 11.91 12.12
N ARG A 352 14.88 12.73 12.28
CA ARG A 352 15.04 13.61 13.46
C ARG A 352 13.94 14.65 13.57
N ALA A 353 13.56 15.28 12.46
CA ALA A 353 12.48 16.26 12.44
C ALA A 353 11.13 15.62 12.83
N GLN A 354 10.85 14.40 12.34
CA GLN A 354 9.67 13.65 12.73
C GLN A 354 9.67 13.24 14.21
N ALA A 355 10.83 12.84 14.74
CA ALA A 355 10.98 12.52 16.16
C ALA A 355 10.77 13.75 17.04
N GLN A 356 11.36 14.89 16.66
CA GLN A 356 11.18 16.15 17.38
C GLN A 356 9.71 16.58 17.37
N HIS A 357 9.08 16.62 16.20
CA HIS A 357 7.66 16.92 16.11
C HIS A 357 6.81 15.96 16.98
N LEU A 358 7.12 14.66 16.97
CA LEU A 358 6.43 13.72 17.85
C LEU A 358 6.56 14.15 19.31
N ARG A 359 7.77 14.42 19.81
CA ARG A 359 8.01 14.87 21.20
C ARG A 359 7.23 16.13 21.53
N ASP A 360 7.21 17.11 20.63
CA ASP A 360 6.51 18.39 20.83
C ASP A 360 4.99 18.20 20.95
N THR A 361 4.45 17.13 20.35
CA THR A 361 3.02 16.78 20.44
C THR A 361 2.65 15.87 21.61
N LEU A 362 3.64 15.30 22.32
CA LEU A 362 3.36 14.50 23.51
C LEU A 362 2.95 15.42 24.68
N PRO A 363 2.06 14.98 25.58
CA PRO A 363 1.70 15.73 26.78
C PRO A 363 2.96 16.08 27.60
N GLY A 364 3.10 17.35 27.99
CA GLY A 364 4.25 17.84 28.77
C GLY A 364 5.47 18.30 27.95
N GLY A 365 5.34 18.48 26.63
CA GLY A 365 6.33 19.20 25.84
C GLY A 365 6.37 20.69 26.23
N GLU A 366 7.53 21.19 26.66
CA GLU A 366 7.76 22.64 26.71
C GLU A 366 7.53 23.17 25.29
N ARG A 367 6.44 23.91 25.07
CA ARG A 367 6.31 24.76 23.89
C ARG A 367 7.39 25.82 24.03
N ARG A 368 8.52 25.64 23.36
CA ARG A 368 9.53 26.68 23.17
C ARG A 368 9.32 27.36 21.83
#